data_AF-A0A2G2YW60-F1
#
_entry.id   AF-A0A2G2YW60-F1
#
_cell.length_a   1.000
_cell.length_b   1.000
_cell.length_c   1.000
_cell.angle_alpha   90.00
_cell.angle_beta   90.00
_cell.angle_gamma   90.00
#
_symmetry.space_group_name_H-M   'P 1'
#
loop_
_entity.id
_entity.type
_entity.pdbx_description
1 polymer ?
#
loop_
_entity_poly.entity_id
_entity_poly.type
_entity_poly.pdbx_seq_one_letter_code
_entity_poly.pdbx_strand_id
1 'polypeptide(L)'
;MLYAILFRCHFEVNILDASDTITREVLDNSKEMVRDAITRKFDIKKIMLSSSNTLCIADFGCSIGPNTFIAMQHVVQSLKEKYHNTNILEFQVFFNDHVTNDFNALFRSLPIDRSYYAFRVPGTFHGKLFPSRSIHFAHCSTAIHWLSKCPEELLDEKSQAWNKGLIHYVGTSNVEVLNAYVAQFEKDMEMLLNARADEIVEGGMM
;
A
#
# COMPACT_ATOMS: atom_id res chain seq x y z
N MET A 1 -13.73 -27.50 3.14
CA MET A 1 -12.27 -27.25 3.19
C MET A 1 -11.88 -25.97 2.46
N LEU A 2 -12.43 -25.67 1.27
CA LEU A 2 -12.26 -24.38 0.57
C LEU A 2 -12.68 -23.16 1.42
N TYR A 3 -13.80 -23.27 2.13
CA TYR A 3 -14.26 -22.24 3.05
C TYR A 3 -13.29 -21.95 4.20
N ALA A 4 -12.47 -22.91 4.64
CA ALA A 4 -11.52 -22.72 5.74
C ALA A 4 -10.24 -21.99 5.30
N ILE A 5 -9.87 -22.09 4.02
CA ILE A 5 -8.73 -21.38 3.42
C ILE A 5 -9.13 -19.93 3.14
N LEU A 6 -10.32 -19.68 2.58
CA LEU A 6 -10.86 -18.33 2.44
C LEU A 6 -11.11 -17.65 3.80
N PHE A 7 -11.59 -18.39 4.82
CA PHE A 7 -11.76 -17.84 6.16
C PHE A 7 -10.42 -17.45 6.80
N ARG A 8 -9.32 -18.16 6.48
CA ARG A 8 -7.99 -17.85 7.01
C ARG A 8 -7.36 -16.62 6.37
N CYS A 9 -7.50 -16.41 5.06
CA CYS A 9 -7.08 -15.15 4.43
C CYS A 9 -7.86 -13.94 4.99
N HIS A 10 -9.16 -14.09 5.28
CA HIS A 10 -9.93 -13.02 5.93
C HIS A 10 -9.59 -12.83 7.41
N PHE A 11 -9.11 -13.87 8.10
CA PHE A 11 -8.68 -13.75 9.50
C PHE A 11 -7.31 -13.10 9.64
N GLU A 12 -6.37 -13.33 8.71
CA GLU A 12 -5.03 -12.72 8.75
C GLU A 12 -5.04 -11.21 8.48
N VAL A 13 -6.01 -10.70 7.69
CA VAL A 13 -6.21 -9.25 7.51
C VAL A 13 -6.59 -8.55 8.84
N ASN A 14 -7.27 -9.26 9.75
CA ASN A 14 -7.62 -8.74 11.08
C ASN A 14 -6.55 -9.05 12.15
N ILE A 15 -5.48 -9.80 11.85
CA ILE A 15 -4.41 -10.13 12.82
C ILE A 15 -3.24 -9.15 12.72
N LEU A 16 -3.15 -8.34 11.66
CA LEU A 16 -2.19 -7.22 11.57
C LEU A 16 -2.67 -5.98 12.34
N ASP A 17 -3.58 -6.17 13.29
CA ASP A 17 -4.26 -5.18 14.13
C ASP A 17 -3.28 -4.46 15.08
N ALA A 18 -3.21 -3.13 14.95
CA ALA A 18 -2.95 -2.09 15.95
C ALA A 18 -1.71 -2.17 16.87
N SER A 19 -0.93 -3.25 16.81
CA SER A 19 0.14 -3.58 17.77
C SER A 19 1.27 -4.40 17.12
N ASP A 20 1.31 -4.47 15.80
CA ASP A 20 2.38 -5.18 15.12
C ASP A 20 3.69 -4.38 15.16
N THR A 21 4.52 -4.73 16.14
CA THR A 21 5.87 -4.20 16.34
C THR A 21 6.74 -4.40 15.11
N ILE A 22 6.49 -5.43 14.29
CA ILE A 22 7.32 -5.75 13.12
C ILE A 22 7.05 -4.75 12.00
N THR A 23 5.80 -4.55 11.61
CA THR A 23 5.45 -3.52 10.61
C THR A 23 5.81 -2.12 11.11
N ARG A 24 5.75 -1.90 12.43
CA ARG A 24 6.23 -0.67 13.05
C ARG A 24 7.73 -0.46 12.89
N GLU A 25 8.53 -1.49 13.17
CA GLU A 25 9.99 -1.45 13.05
C GLU A 25 10.43 -1.26 11.60
N VAL A 26 9.79 -1.95 10.65
CA VAL A 26 10.02 -1.76 9.21
C VAL A 26 9.75 -0.31 8.81
N LEU A 27 8.62 0.25 9.27
CA LEU A 27 8.30 1.65 9.03
C LEU A 27 9.39 2.56 9.61
N ASP A 28 9.74 2.41 10.88
CA ASP A 28 10.71 3.26 11.56
C ASP A 28 12.10 3.20 10.88
N ASN A 29 12.53 2.02 10.42
CA ASN A 29 13.77 1.84 9.66
C ASN A 29 13.74 2.45 8.26
N SER A 30 12.56 2.59 7.65
CA SER A 30 12.39 3.15 6.30
C SER A 30 12.23 4.67 6.26
N LYS A 31 11.91 5.31 7.39
CA LYS A 31 11.60 6.76 7.49
C LYS A 31 12.67 7.64 6.86
N GLU A 32 13.93 7.38 7.19
CA GLU A 32 15.05 8.18 6.69
C GLU A 32 15.25 8.01 5.19
N MET A 33 15.05 6.80 4.67
CA MET A 33 15.10 6.53 3.24
C MET A 33 13.99 7.29 2.49
N VAL A 34 12.77 7.30 3.02
CA VAL A 34 11.64 8.07 2.46
C VAL A 34 11.93 9.57 2.48
N ARG A 35 12.42 10.09 3.61
CA ARG A 35 12.81 11.51 3.75
C ARG A 35 13.88 11.91 2.76
N ASP A 36 14.93 11.09 2.61
CA ASP A 36 16.02 11.32 1.65
C ASP A 36 15.52 11.30 0.21
N ALA A 37 14.64 10.36 -0.13
CA ALA A 37 14.03 10.26 -1.45
C ALA A 37 13.21 11.52 -1.77
N ILE A 38 12.35 11.96 -0.85
CA ILE A 38 11.59 13.21 -0.97
C ILE A 38 12.53 14.41 -1.13
N THR A 39 13.54 14.53 -0.26
CA THR A 39 14.48 15.66 -0.25
C THR A 39 15.29 15.77 -1.53
N ARG A 40 15.71 14.64 -2.10
CA ARG A 40 16.57 14.64 -3.31
C ARG A 40 15.80 14.66 -4.61
N LYS A 41 14.66 13.97 -4.71
CA LYS A 41 14.03 13.65 -6.00
C LYS A 41 12.67 14.29 -6.23
N PHE A 42 11.89 14.56 -5.18
CA PHE A 42 10.55 15.13 -5.34
C PHE A 42 10.65 16.61 -5.70
N ASP A 43 10.20 17.07 -6.88
CA ASP A 43 10.30 18.49 -7.27
C ASP A 43 8.93 19.08 -7.57
N ILE A 44 8.31 19.64 -6.53
CA ILE A 44 6.97 20.21 -6.61
C ILE A 44 6.81 21.28 -7.71
N LYS A 45 7.86 22.04 -8.05
CA LYS A 45 7.78 23.09 -9.08
C LYS A 45 7.64 22.52 -10.47
N LYS A 46 8.12 21.29 -10.70
CA LYS A 46 7.95 20.55 -11.96
C LYS A 46 6.64 19.79 -11.99
N ILE A 47 6.15 19.38 -10.83
CA ILE A 47 4.99 18.49 -10.68
C ILE A 47 3.67 19.27 -10.64
N MET A 48 3.62 20.39 -9.91
CA MET A 48 2.39 21.17 -9.76
C MET A 48 2.19 22.11 -10.96
N LEU A 49 0.96 22.11 -11.49
CA LEU A 49 0.48 23.19 -12.34
C LEU A 49 0.44 24.48 -11.51
N SER A 50 0.76 25.62 -12.14
CA SER A 50 0.98 26.93 -11.48
C SER A 50 -0.21 27.48 -10.67
N SER A 51 -1.36 26.80 -10.69
CA SER A 51 -2.62 27.19 -10.06
C SER A 51 -3.10 26.26 -8.94
N SER A 52 -2.44 25.11 -8.70
CA SER A 52 -2.80 24.19 -7.60
C SER A 52 -1.78 24.25 -6.47
N ASN A 53 -2.26 24.28 -5.24
CA ASN A 53 -1.43 24.15 -4.04
C ASN A 53 -1.69 22.82 -3.31
N THR A 54 -2.40 21.88 -3.93
CA THR A 54 -2.81 20.64 -3.27
C THR A 54 -1.93 19.46 -3.67
N LEU A 55 -1.30 18.83 -2.68
CA LEU A 55 -0.57 17.57 -2.84
C LEU A 55 -1.41 16.39 -2.38
N CYS A 56 -1.83 15.58 -3.35
CA CYS A 56 -2.43 14.26 -3.17
C CYS A 56 -1.38 13.20 -2.88
N ILE A 57 -1.52 12.52 -1.74
CA ILE A 57 -0.69 11.43 -1.25
C ILE A 57 -1.57 10.20 -1.06
N ALA A 58 -1.15 9.03 -1.50
CA ALA A 58 -1.90 7.78 -1.31
C ALA A 58 -1.09 6.76 -0.50
N ASP A 59 -1.71 6.15 0.50
CA ASP A 59 -1.19 5.00 1.23
C ASP A 59 -1.96 3.74 0.82
N PHE A 60 -1.28 2.81 0.15
CA PHE A 60 -1.86 1.55 -0.34
C PHE A 60 -1.61 0.43 0.66
N GLY A 61 -2.69 -0.17 1.17
CA GLY A 61 -2.64 -1.17 2.25
C GLY A 61 -2.51 -0.50 3.63
N CYS A 62 -3.40 0.46 3.92
CA CYS A 62 -3.33 1.26 5.15
C CYS A 62 -3.74 0.50 6.42
N SER A 63 -4.42 -0.64 6.29
CA SER A 63 -5.04 -1.39 7.39
C SER A 63 -5.92 -0.46 8.24
N ILE A 64 -5.92 -0.63 9.57
CA ILE A 64 -6.75 0.12 10.53
C ILE A 64 -5.95 1.11 11.41
N GLY A 65 -4.65 1.29 11.13
CA GLY A 65 -3.74 2.12 11.92
C GLY A 65 -3.12 1.42 13.14
N PRO A 66 -2.21 2.09 13.88
CA PRO A 66 -1.78 3.49 13.75
C PRO A 66 -0.63 3.71 12.75
N ASN A 67 -0.02 2.64 12.22
CA ASN A 67 1.19 2.71 11.41
C ASN A 67 1.03 3.61 10.17
N THR A 68 -0.10 3.50 9.47
CA THR A 68 -0.43 4.37 8.33
C THR A 68 -0.39 5.86 8.68
N PHE A 69 -0.93 6.27 9.83
CA PHE A 69 -0.92 7.69 10.23
C PHE A 69 0.49 8.19 10.49
N ILE A 70 1.34 7.34 11.07
CA ILE A 70 2.70 7.72 11.40
C ILE A 70 3.55 7.79 10.12
N ALA A 71 3.33 6.88 9.17
CA ALA A 71 3.93 6.95 7.84
C ALA A 71 3.52 8.25 7.12
N MET A 72 2.21 8.53 7.07
CA MET A 72 1.68 9.69 6.34
C MET A 72 2.07 11.02 7.00
N GLN A 73 2.10 11.08 8.34
CA GLN A 73 2.61 12.24 9.06
C GLN A 73 4.09 12.48 8.73
N HIS A 74 4.90 11.43 8.66
CA HIS A 74 6.32 11.52 8.31
C HIS A 74 6.54 12.03 6.87
N VAL A 75 5.75 11.52 5.91
CA VAL A 75 5.77 11.99 4.52
C VAL A 75 5.37 13.46 4.43
N VAL A 76 4.26 13.85 5.04
CA VAL A 76 3.76 15.23 5.05
C VAL A 76 4.78 16.16 5.71
N GLN A 77 5.37 15.76 6.84
CA GLN A 77 6.38 16.54 7.52
C GLN A 77 7.65 16.72 6.66
N SER A 78 8.12 15.65 6.02
CA SER A 78 9.27 15.72 5.10
C SER A 78 9.03 16.67 3.92
N LEU A 79 7.82 16.66 3.36
CA LEU A 79 7.42 17.58 2.29
C LEU A 79 7.34 19.03 2.78
N LYS A 80 6.77 19.25 3.96
CA LYS A 80 6.74 20.58 4.59
C LYS A 80 8.13 21.11 4.87
N GLU A 81 9.03 20.25 5.31
CA GLU A 81 10.41 20.63 5.58
C GLU A 81 11.16 21.04 4.33
N LYS A 82 10.98 20.26 3.26
CA LYS A 82 11.56 20.61 1.97
C LYS A 82 11.03 21.94 1.42
N TYR A 83 9.75 22.24 1.67
CA TYR A 83 9.06 23.39 1.08
C TYR A 83 8.59 24.41 2.12
N HIS A 84 9.37 24.61 3.19
CA HIS A 84 9.04 25.50 4.32
C HIS A 84 8.58 26.92 3.93
N ASN A 85 8.99 27.43 2.77
CA ASN A 85 8.64 28.78 2.30
C ASN A 85 7.32 28.85 1.50
N THR A 86 6.66 27.72 1.24
CA THR A 86 5.34 27.67 0.57
C THR A 86 4.25 27.41 1.60
N ASN A 87 3.88 28.44 2.37
CA ASN A 87 2.80 28.43 3.38
C ASN A 87 1.38 28.13 2.83
N ILE A 88 1.28 27.63 1.60
CA ILE A 88 0.03 27.45 0.86
C ILE A 88 -0.24 25.96 0.55
N LEU A 89 0.72 25.05 0.81
CA LEU A 89 0.53 23.65 0.45
C LEU A 89 -0.52 22.97 1.34
N GLU A 90 -1.58 22.50 0.69
CA GLU A 90 -2.60 21.65 1.28
C GLU A 90 -2.30 20.19 0.97
N PHE A 91 -2.42 19.32 1.96
CA PHE A 91 -2.15 17.90 1.80
C PHE A 91 -3.45 17.11 1.83
N GLN A 92 -3.71 16.31 0.81
CA GLN A 92 -4.78 15.32 0.80
C GLN A 92 -4.16 13.93 0.89
N VAL A 93 -4.49 13.19 1.93
CA VAL A 93 -4.01 11.83 2.15
C VAL A 93 -5.17 10.86 1.93
N PHE A 94 -4.98 9.94 0.99
CA PHE A 94 -5.91 8.88 0.64
C PHE A 94 -5.45 7.58 1.26
N PHE A 95 -6.26 7.05 2.17
CA PHE A 95 -6.05 5.76 2.82
C PHE A 95 -6.77 4.68 2.02
N ASN A 96 -6.00 3.85 1.31
CA ASN A 96 -6.52 2.73 0.52
C ASN A 96 -6.31 1.40 1.25
N ASP A 97 -7.36 0.59 1.24
CA ASP A 97 -7.33 -0.82 1.59
C ASP A 97 -8.49 -1.56 0.91
N HIS A 98 -8.57 -2.87 1.08
CA HIS A 98 -9.68 -3.70 0.62
C HIS A 98 -11.04 -3.15 1.08
N VAL A 99 -12.08 -3.41 0.28
CA VAL A 99 -13.46 -3.00 0.60
C VAL A 99 -13.96 -3.57 1.93
N THR A 100 -13.35 -4.66 2.40
CA THR A 100 -13.67 -5.35 3.66
C THR A 100 -12.88 -4.82 4.86
N ASN A 101 -11.93 -3.90 4.67
CA ASN A 101 -11.17 -3.30 5.76
C ASN A 101 -12.08 -2.50 6.72
N ASP A 102 -11.75 -2.48 8.01
CA ASP A 102 -12.50 -1.68 8.98
C ASP A 102 -12.07 -0.19 8.94
N PHE A 103 -12.54 0.50 7.90
CA PHE A 103 -12.38 1.95 7.79
C PHE A 103 -13.06 2.70 8.95
N ASN A 104 -14.04 2.12 9.65
CA ASN A 104 -14.63 2.80 10.80
C ASN A 104 -13.67 2.81 11.99
N ALA A 105 -12.91 1.74 12.21
CA ALA A 105 -11.84 1.71 13.20
C ALA A 105 -10.73 2.70 12.82
N LEU A 106 -10.28 2.68 11.56
CA LEU A 106 -9.28 3.63 11.05
C LEU A 106 -9.70 5.09 11.30
N PHE A 107 -10.91 5.49 10.88
CA PHE A 107 -11.32 6.89 11.00
C PHE A 107 -11.67 7.31 12.44
N ARG A 108 -11.98 6.36 13.33
CA ARG A 108 -12.11 6.62 14.78
C ARG A 108 -10.76 6.93 15.44
N SER A 109 -9.67 6.36 14.94
CA SER A 109 -8.32 6.54 15.47
C SER A 109 -7.51 7.63 14.76
N LEU A 110 -8.11 8.34 13.82
CA LEU A 110 -7.46 9.39 13.02
C LEU A 110 -6.94 10.55 13.91
N PRO A 111 -5.65 10.94 13.83
CA PRO A 111 -5.09 11.98 14.70
C PRO A 111 -5.74 13.34 14.51
N ILE A 112 -6.08 14.05 15.59
CA ILE A 112 -6.77 15.35 15.54
C ILE A 112 -5.84 16.47 15.07
N ASP A 113 -4.57 16.41 15.48
CA ASP A 113 -3.50 17.38 15.21
C ASP A 113 -2.78 17.15 13.86
N ARG A 114 -3.31 16.24 13.03
CA ARG A 114 -2.80 16.02 11.67
C ARG A 114 -2.88 17.28 10.84
N SER A 115 -1.97 17.38 9.89
CA SER A 115 -1.85 18.57 9.04
C SER A 115 -2.19 18.32 7.57
N TYR A 116 -3.11 17.38 7.36
CA TYR A 116 -3.63 16.93 6.08
C TYR A 116 -5.12 16.57 6.17
N TYR A 117 -5.81 16.69 5.04
CA TYR A 117 -7.17 16.17 4.86
C TYR A 117 -7.11 14.67 4.58
N ALA A 118 -8.00 13.90 5.19
CA ALA A 118 -8.00 12.44 5.12
C ALA A 118 -9.19 11.93 4.32
N PHE A 119 -8.94 11.01 3.40
CA PHE A 119 -9.95 10.38 2.55
C PHE A 119 -9.80 8.86 2.61
N ARG A 120 -10.91 8.13 2.49
CA ARG A 120 -10.89 6.67 2.35
C ARG A 120 -11.06 6.28 0.89
N VAL A 121 -10.36 5.23 0.48
CA VAL A 121 -10.43 4.69 -0.88
C VAL A 121 -10.55 3.17 -0.80
N PRO A 122 -11.77 2.62 -0.71
CA PRO A 122 -11.97 1.18 -0.63
C PRO A 122 -11.77 0.52 -2.01
N GLY A 123 -10.92 -0.49 -2.09
CA GLY A 123 -10.65 -1.25 -3.32
C GLY A 123 -9.28 -1.92 -3.33
N THR A 124 -9.09 -2.89 -4.22
CA THR A 124 -7.78 -3.54 -4.37
C THR A 124 -6.78 -2.62 -5.06
N PHE A 125 -5.57 -2.49 -4.50
CA PHE A 125 -4.50 -1.74 -5.13
C PHE A 125 -3.94 -2.42 -6.40
N HIS A 126 -4.31 -3.66 -6.71
CA HIS A 126 -3.94 -4.26 -8.01
C HIS A 126 -4.71 -3.63 -9.18
N GLY A 127 -5.77 -2.87 -8.91
CA GLY A 127 -6.58 -2.17 -9.92
C GLY A 127 -6.46 -0.65 -9.86
N LYS A 128 -7.22 0.01 -10.75
CA LYS A 128 -7.38 1.48 -10.72
C LYS A 128 -8.26 1.91 -9.55
N LEU A 129 -7.80 2.93 -8.84
CA LEU A 129 -8.41 3.52 -7.66
C LEU A 129 -8.58 5.04 -7.80
N PHE A 130 -7.76 5.68 -8.64
CA PHE A 130 -7.72 7.12 -8.81
C PHE A 130 -7.89 7.54 -10.28
N PRO A 131 -8.35 8.77 -10.56
CA PRO A 131 -8.24 9.37 -11.88
C PRO A 131 -6.78 9.39 -12.38
N SER A 132 -6.61 9.48 -13.69
CA SER A 132 -5.27 9.59 -14.26
C SER A 132 -4.57 10.86 -13.81
N ARG A 133 -3.27 10.76 -13.50
CA ARG A 133 -2.40 11.89 -13.09
C ARG A 133 -2.98 12.71 -11.93
N SER A 134 -3.50 12.05 -10.89
CA SER A 134 -4.04 12.72 -9.70
C SER A 134 -3.26 12.48 -8.42
N ILE A 135 -2.33 11.51 -8.38
CA ILE A 135 -1.51 11.20 -7.20
C ILE A 135 -0.09 11.74 -7.39
N HIS A 136 0.44 12.44 -6.39
CA HIS A 136 1.78 13.01 -6.45
C HIS A 136 2.80 12.11 -5.76
N PHE A 137 2.41 11.55 -4.61
CA PHE A 137 3.24 10.65 -3.84
C PHE A 137 2.43 9.42 -3.44
N ALA A 138 2.90 8.23 -3.81
CA ALA A 138 2.35 6.97 -3.39
C ALA A 138 3.25 6.35 -2.33
N HIS A 139 2.66 5.67 -1.37
CA HIS A 139 3.35 4.89 -0.34
C HIS A 139 2.68 3.54 -0.24
N CYS A 140 3.48 2.49 -0.07
CA CYS A 140 2.98 1.16 0.20
C CYS A 140 3.99 0.43 1.06
N SER A 141 3.62 0.16 2.31
CA SER A 141 4.48 -0.58 3.24
C SER A 141 3.80 -1.87 3.63
N THR A 142 4.56 -2.97 3.59
CA THR A 142 4.13 -4.30 4.09
C THR A 142 2.78 -4.79 3.56
N ALA A 143 2.41 -4.41 2.33
CA ALA A 143 1.15 -4.83 1.71
C ALA A 143 1.34 -5.56 0.36
N ILE A 144 2.40 -5.21 -0.39
CA ILE A 144 2.66 -5.75 -1.76
C ILE A 144 2.84 -7.28 -1.79
N HIS A 145 3.21 -7.91 -0.67
CA HIS A 145 3.37 -9.36 -0.61
C HIS A 145 2.03 -10.11 -0.61
N TRP A 146 0.90 -9.44 -0.39
CA TRP A 146 -0.43 -10.03 -0.48
C TRP A 146 -0.85 -10.18 -1.94
N LEU A 147 -0.90 -11.42 -2.42
CA LEU A 147 -1.37 -11.74 -3.77
C LEU A 147 -2.85 -11.36 -3.95
N SER A 148 -3.22 -11.00 -5.17
CA SER A 148 -4.61 -10.68 -5.52
C SER A 148 -5.53 -11.90 -5.40
N LYS A 149 -5.00 -13.10 -5.61
CA LYS A 149 -5.69 -14.38 -5.44
C LYS A 149 -4.71 -15.52 -5.18
N CYS A 150 -5.22 -16.63 -4.65
CA CYS A 150 -4.48 -17.88 -4.61
C CYS A 150 -4.35 -18.46 -6.04
N PRO A 151 -3.14 -18.86 -6.49
CA PRO A 151 -2.99 -19.53 -7.78
C PRO A 151 -3.83 -20.82 -7.82
N GLU A 152 -4.61 -20.98 -8.89
CA GLU A 152 -5.63 -22.04 -9.01
C GLU A 152 -4.99 -23.43 -9.08
N GLU A 153 -3.81 -23.51 -9.70
CA GLU A 153 -2.97 -24.69 -9.83
C GLU A 153 -2.47 -25.24 -8.48
N LEU A 154 -2.47 -24.45 -7.41
CA LEU A 154 -2.13 -24.92 -6.06
C LEU A 154 -3.27 -25.72 -5.43
N LEU A 155 -4.50 -25.52 -5.91
CA LEU A 155 -5.73 -26.10 -5.35
C LEU A 155 -6.19 -27.34 -6.10
N ASP A 156 -5.72 -27.55 -7.33
CA ASP A 156 -6.08 -28.71 -8.15
C ASP A 156 -5.20 -29.91 -7.82
N GLU A 157 -5.79 -31.00 -7.31
CA GLU A 157 -5.07 -32.24 -6.97
C GLU A 157 -4.36 -32.89 -8.17
N LYS A 158 -4.78 -32.56 -9.39
CA LYS A 158 -4.20 -33.08 -10.63
C LYS A 158 -3.03 -32.22 -11.14
N SER A 159 -2.86 -31.03 -10.58
CA SER A 159 -1.79 -30.10 -10.97
C SER A 159 -0.43 -30.57 -10.45
N GLN A 160 0.62 -30.33 -11.23
CA GLN A 160 1.99 -30.51 -10.76
C GLN A 160 2.34 -29.55 -9.60
N ALA A 161 1.63 -28.43 -9.49
CA ALA A 161 1.79 -27.44 -8.43
C ALA A 161 0.86 -27.68 -7.21
N TRP A 162 0.16 -28.83 -7.13
CA TRP A 162 -0.74 -29.09 -6.01
C TRP A 162 -0.03 -29.02 -4.65
N ASN A 163 -0.42 -28.06 -3.80
CA ASN A 163 0.26 -27.82 -2.53
C ASN A 163 -0.33 -28.66 -1.39
N LYS A 164 -0.25 -29.99 -1.53
CA LYS A 164 -0.89 -30.92 -0.59
C LYS A 164 -0.36 -30.75 0.83
N GLY A 165 -1.27 -30.44 1.76
CA GLY A 165 -0.98 -30.43 3.20
C GLY A 165 -0.15 -29.24 3.68
N LEU A 166 0.15 -28.28 2.81
CA LEU A 166 0.85 -27.04 3.14
C LEU A 166 -0.06 -25.84 2.86
N ILE A 167 0.12 -24.78 3.63
CA ILE A 167 -0.65 -23.53 3.49
C ILE A 167 0.10 -22.46 2.68
N HIS A 168 1.39 -22.67 2.43
CA HIS A 168 2.28 -21.75 1.72
C HIS A 168 3.38 -22.55 0.99
N TYR A 169 4.26 -21.88 0.24
CA TYR A 169 5.41 -22.55 -0.40
C TYR A 169 6.54 -22.88 0.59
N VAL A 170 6.50 -22.35 1.81
CA VAL A 170 7.54 -22.62 2.82
C VAL A 170 7.50 -24.09 3.24
N GLY A 171 8.63 -24.77 3.11
CA GLY A 171 8.76 -26.19 3.44
C GLY A 171 8.39 -27.15 2.31
N THR A 172 7.98 -26.65 1.14
CA THR A 172 7.78 -27.49 -0.04
C THR A 172 9.12 -27.86 -0.68
N SER A 173 9.25 -29.10 -1.16
CA SER A 173 10.33 -29.50 -2.08
C SER A 173 9.90 -29.43 -3.55
N ASN A 174 8.63 -29.11 -3.82
CA ASN A 174 8.06 -29.05 -5.16
C ASN A 174 8.25 -27.65 -5.75
N VAL A 175 9.14 -27.52 -6.73
CA VAL A 175 9.44 -26.25 -7.40
C VAL A 175 8.22 -25.66 -8.11
N GLU A 176 7.27 -26.48 -8.56
CA GLU A 176 6.08 -25.99 -9.25
C GLU A 176 5.15 -25.20 -8.32
N VAL A 177 5.14 -25.53 -7.02
CA VAL A 177 4.44 -24.73 -6.01
C VAL A 177 5.06 -23.33 -5.95
N LEU A 178 6.39 -23.24 -5.88
CA LEU A 178 7.09 -21.95 -5.84
C LEU A 178 6.86 -21.15 -7.13
N ASN A 179 6.96 -21.80 -8.29
CA ASN A 179 6.72 -21.17 -9.59
C ASN A 179 5.31 -20.57 -9.69
N ALA A 180 4.29 -21.27 -9.19
CA ALA A 180 2.92 -20.76 -9.16
C ALA A 180 2.78 -19.48 -8.31
N TYR A 181 3.40 -19.44 -7.13
CA TYR A 181 3.44 -18.21 -6.31
C TYR A 181 4.17 -17.06 -7.02
N VAL A 182 5.33 -17.34 -7.62
CA VAL A 182 6.13 -16.34 -8.35
C VAL A 182 5.35 -15.80 -9.54
N ALA A 183 4.75 -16.65 -10.36
CA ALA A 183 3.98 -16.23 -11.53
C ALA A 183 2.78 -15.34 -11.15
N GLN A 184 2.09 -15.66 -10.05
CA GLN A 184 1.00 -14.83 -9.55
C GLN A 184 1.51 -13.49 -8.99
N PHE A 185 2.64 -13.49 -8.28
CA PHE A 185 3.27 -12.26 -7.79
C PHE A 185 3.72 -11.35 -8.95
N GLU A 186 4.34 -11.89 -9.98
CA GLU A 186 4.77 -11.13 -11.16
C GLU A 186 3.58 -10.46 -11.85
N LYS A 187 2.48 -11.21 -12.03
CA LYS A 187 1.23 -10.68 -12.57
C LYS A 187 0.65 -9.58 -11.69
N ASP A 188 0.64 -9.78 -10.38
CA ASP A 188 0.13 -8.80 -9.42
C ASP A 188 0.96 -7.52 -9.40
N MET A 189 2.28 -7.65 -9.47
CA MET A 189 3.20 -6.52 -9.59
C MET A 189 3.01 -5.74 -10.90
N GLU A 190 2.84 -6.43 -12.02
CA GLU A 190 2.55 -5.79 -13.30
C GLU A 190 1.24 -4.99 -13.22
N MET A 191 0.17 -5.58 -12.69
CA MET A 191 -1.12 -4.90 -12.52
C MET A 191 -1.00 -3.67 -11.60
N LEU A 192 -0.33 -3.83 -10.45
CA LEU A 192 -0.05 -2.74 -9.51
C LEU A 192 0.71 -1.60 -10.20
N LEU A 193 1.86 -1.89 -10.81
CA LEU A 193 2.73 -0.88 -11.41
C LEU A 193 2.04 -0.18 -12.58
N ASN A 194 1.29 -0.90 -13.42
CA ASN A 194 0.53 -0.31 -14.53
C ASN A 194 -0.57 0.63 -14.02
N ALA A 195 -1.33 0.23 -12.99
CA ALA A 195 -2.35 1.10 -12.40
C ALA A 195 -1.72 2.36 -11.78
N ARG A 196 -0.62 2.21 -11.05
CA ARG A 196 0.09 3.35 -10.44
C ARG A 196 0.72 4.27 -11.48
N ALA A 197 1.24 3.74 -12.58
CA ALA A 197 1.81 4.54 -13.67
C ALA A 197 0.78 5.47 -14.35
N ASP A 198 -0.49 5.04 -14.43
CA ASP A 198 -1.59 5.85 -14.96
C ASP A 198 -2.05 6.95 -13.99
N GLU A 199 -2.04 6.65 -12.68
CA GLU A 199 -2.59 7.50 -11.62
C GLU A 199 -1.58 8.52 -11.09
N ILE A 200 -0.30 8.15 -11.05
CA ILE A 200 0.77 9.02 -10.56
C ILE A 200 1.11 10.05 -11.64
N VAL A 201 1.22 11.32 -11.23
CA VAL A 201 1.62 12.43 -12.10
C VAL A 201 3.03 12.22 -12.67
N GLU A 202 3.33 12.85 -13.81
CA GLU A 202 4.71 12.88 -14.30
C GLU A 202 5.62 13.55 -13.26
N GLY A 203 6.76 12.91 -12.96
CA GLY A 203 7.67 13.36 -11.90
C GLY A 203 7.22 13.02 -10.46
N GLY A 204 6.05 12.40 -10.29
CA GLY A 204 5.60 11.84 -9.02
C GLY A 204 6.46 10.67 -8.54
N MET A 205 6.23 10.23 -7.30
CA MET A 205 7.03 9.18 -6.65
C MET A 205 6.13 8.10 -6.05
N MET A 206 6.66 6.87 -6.02
CA MET A 206 6.16 5.74 -5.24
C MET A 206 7.32 5.08 -4.52
#